data_AF-A0A960T466-F1
#
_entry.id   AF-A0A960T466-F1
#
_cell.length_a   1.000
_cell.length_b   1.000
_cell.length_c   1.000
_cell.angle_alpha   90.00
_cell.angle_beta   90.00
_cell.angle_gamma   90.00
#
_symmetry.space_group_name_H-M   'P 1'
#
loop_
_entity.id
_entity.type
_entity.pdbx_description
1 polymer ?
#
loop_
_entity_poly.entity_id
_entity_poly.type
_entity_poly.pdbx_seq_one_letter_code
_entity_poly.pdbx_strand_id
1 'polypeptide(L)' 'RLAAPAPSGGGQGGDPAPAAPTYVPANSLRASCALPYIATESELDQWLASLRSAALKEIEKGHRISL' A
#
# COMPACT_ATOMS: atom_id res chain seq x y z
N ARG A 1 42.37 24.00 39.74
CA ARG A 1 41.14 23.16 39.77
C ARG A 1 39.94 24.05 39.46
N LEU A 2 38.89 23.46 38.84
CA LEU A 2 37.68 24.05 38.22
C LEU A 2 37.86 24.37 36.72
N ALA A 3 37.00 23.97 35.78
CA ALA A 3 36.20 22.77 35.48
C ALA A 3 35.74 22.99 34.02
N ALA A 4 35.88 22.01 33.13
CA ALA A 4 35.30 22.09 31.78
C ALA A 4 33.81 21.69 31.85
N PRO A 5 32.90 22.35 31.12
CA PRO A 5 31.56 21.79 30.96
C PRO A 5 31.62 20.60 29.98
N ALA A 6 31.07 19.47 30.42
CA ALA A 6 30.81 18.31 29.57
C ALA A 6 29.71 18.63 28.52
N PRO A 7 29.71 17.99 27.34
CA PRO A 7 28.61 18.10 26.41
C PRO A 7 27.42 17.28 26.93
N SER A 8 26.43 17.96 27.49
CA SER A 8 25.12 17.38 27.81
C SER A 8 24.17 17.64 26.64
N GLY A 9 23.60 16.59 26.05
CA GLY A 9 22.53 16.76 25.08
C GLY A 9 22.26 15.55 24.21
N GLY A 10 21.99 14.40 24.82
CA GLY A 10 21.28 13.31 24.15
C GLY A 10 19.89 13.77 23.74
N GLY A 11 19.52 13.47 22.50
CA GLY A 11 18.23 13.84 21.94
C GLY A 11 18.11 13.40 20.49
N GLN A 12 18.44 12.15 20.18
CA GLN A 12 17.94 11.51 18.95
C GLN A 12 16.46 11.18 19.17
N GLY A 13 15.64 12.23 19.26
CA GLY A 13 14.21 12.15 19.03
C GLY A 13 13.97 12.24 17.53
N GLY A 14 14.46 11.25 16.79
CA GLY A 14 14.07 11.07 15.40
C GLY A 14 12.69 10.46 15.40
N ASP A 15 11.66 11.28 15.21
CA ASP A 15 10.33 10.80 14.84
C ASP A 15 10.52 9.82 13.65
N PRO A 16 9.99 8.58 13.68
CA PRO A 16 10.22 7.64 12.60
C PRO A 16 9.73 8.29 11.30
N ALA A 17 10.64 8.45 10.35
CA ALA A 17 10.30 8.95 9.03
C ALA A 17 9.12 8.12 8.49
N PRO A 18 8.11 8.76 7.86
CA PRO A 18 6.93 8.04 7.39
C PRO A 18 7.37 6.88 6.51
N ALA A 19 6.88 5.68 6.85
CA ALA A 19 7.20 4.48 6.10
C ALA A 19 6.92 4.71 4.62
N ALA A 20 7.89 4.40 3.77
CA ALA A 20 7.73 4.53 2.33
C ALA A 20 6.53 3.69 1.87
N PRO A 21 5.67 4.21 0.98
CA PRO A 21 4.51 3.47 0.50
C PRO A 21 4.96 2.21 -0.23
N THR A 22 4.30 1.09 0.05
CA THR A 22 4.48 -0.14 -0.71
C THR A 22 3.68 -0.04 -2.01
N TYR A 23 4.33 -0.35 -3.14
CA TYR A 23 3.69 -0.32 -4.45
C TYR A 23 3.35 -1.74 -4.92
N VAL A 24 2.15 -1.90 -5.44
CA VAL A 24 1.63 -3.14 -6.02
C VAL A 24 1.33 -2.89 -7.50
N PRO A 25 1.95 -3.62 -8.44
CA PRO A 25 1.65 -3.49 -9.87
C PRO A 25 0.21 -3.83 -10.21
N ALA A 26 -0.45 -3.05 -11.06
CA ALA A 26 -1.83 -3.29 -11.48
C ALA A 26 -2.02 -4.70 -12.10
N ASN A 27 -1.03 -5.18 -12.86
CA ASN A 27 -1.05 -6.53 -13.48
C ASN A 27 -0.96 -7.69 -12.46
N SER A 28 -0.59 -7.40 -11.21
CA SER A 28 -0.52 -8.39 -10.13
C SER A 28 -1.85 -8.58 -9.41
N LEU A 29 -2.79 -7.64 -9.58
CA LEU A 29 -4.13 -7.74 -9.01
C LEU A 29 -4.86 -8.96 -9.61
N ARG A 30 -5.61 -9.66 -8.76
CA ARG A 30 -6.40 -10.83 -9.15
C ARG A 30 -7.85 -10.61 -8.75
N ALA A 31 -8.71 -10.50 -9.76
CA ALA A 31 -10.14 -10.50 -9.55
C ALA A 31 -10.59 -11.86 -9.01
N SER A 32 -11.22 -11.88 -7.84
CA SER A 32 -11.84 -13.08 -7.29
C SER A 32 -13.21 -13.30 -7.93
N CYS A 33 -13.24 -13.68 -9.20
CA CYS A 33 -14.46 -13.93 -9.97
C CYS A 33 -14.54 -15.41 -10.35
N ALA A 34 -15.70 -16.05 -10.14
CA ALA A 34 -15.90 -17.48 -10.42
C ALA A 34 -16.27 -17.77 -11.88
N LEU A 35 -16.36 -16.75 -12.73
CA LEU A 35 -16.71 -16.92 -14.14
C LEU A 35 -15.55 -17.61 -14.90
N PRO A 36 -15.82 -18.67 -15.68
CA PRO A 36 -14.79 -19.35 -16.46
C PRO A 36 -14.35 -18.55 -17.70
N TYR A 37 -15.22 -17.68 -18.21
CA TYR A 37 -14.96 -16.74 -19.31
C TYR A 37 -15.97 -15.58 -19.26
N ILE A 38 -15.73 -14.54 -20.04
CA ILE A 38 -16.62 -13.37 -20.20
C ILE A 38 -17.14 -13.39 -21.64
N ALA A 39 -18.46 -13.47 -21.81
CA ALA A 39 -19.13 -13.47 -23.12
C ALA A 39 -20.13 -12.30 -23.27
N THR A 40 -20.51 -11.66 -22.18
CA THR A 40 -21.49 -10.57 -22.15
C THR A 40 -20.95 -9.36 -21.39
N GLU A 41 -21.56 -8.19 -21.63
CA GLU A 41 -21.24 -6.95 -20.90
C GLU A 41 -21.49 -7.10 -19.38
N SER A 42 -22.58 -7.76 -19.00
CA SER A 42 -22.90 -8.03 -17.59
C SER A 42 -21.80 -8.86 -16.88
N GLU A 43 -21.26 -9.87 -17.57
CA GLU A 43 -20.15 -10.67 -17.05
C GLU A 43 -18.84 -9.87 -16.95
N LEU A 44 -18.61 -8.96 -17.90
CA LEU A 44 -17.48 -8.03 -17.84
C LEU A 44 -17.59 -7.13 -16.61
N ASP A 45 -18.76 -6.55 -16.36
CA ASP A 45 -19.02 -5.71 -15.20
C ASP A 45 -18.84 -6.48 -13.89
N GLN A 46 -19.29 -7.74 -13.83
CA GLN A 46 -19.09 -8.61 -12.67
C GLN A 46 -17.61 -8.86 -12.39
N TRP A 47 -16.81 -9.11 -13.44
CA TRP A 47 -15.38 -9.29 -13.32
C TRP A 47 -14.67 -7.99 -12.89
N LEU A 48 -15.04 -6.85 -13.48
CA LEU A 48 -14.49 -5.53 -13.14
C LEU A 48 -14.81 -5.12 -11.70
N ALA A 49 -16.02 -5.41 -11.22
CA ALA A 49 -16.39 -5.22 -9.82
C ALA A 49 -15.48 -6.04 -8.88
N SER A 50 -15.18 -7.29 -9.25
CA SER A 50 -14.29 -8.16 -8.49
C SER A 50 -12.83 -7.66 -8.50
N LEU A 51 -12.36 -7.13 -9.64
CA LEU A 51 -11.04 -6.51 -9.76
C LEU A 51 -10.94 -5.24 -8.90
N ARG A 52 -11.98 -4.41 -8.92
CA ARG A 52 -12.10 -3.21 -8.07
C ARG A 52 -12.02 -3.57 -6.59
N SER A 53 -12.72 -4.61 -6.16
CA SER A 53 -12.62 -5.10 -4.77
C SER A 53 -11.21 -5.55 -4.41
N ALA A 54 -10.47 -6.20 -5.33
CA ALA A 54 -9.08 -6.58 -5.09
C ALA A 54 -8.15 -5.36 -4.94
N ALA A 55 -8.33 -4.35 -5.80
CA ALA A 55 -7.59 -3.09 -5.71
C ALA A 55 -7.85 -2.37 -4.37
N LEU A 56 -9.11 -2.28 -3.95
CA LEU A 56 -9.49 -1.62 -2.70
C LEU A 56 -8.86 -2.30 -1.48
N LYS A 57 -8.78 -3.63 -1.45
CA LYS A 57 -8.09 -4.36 -0.37
C LYS A 57 -6.62 -3.99 -0.22
N GLU A 58 -5.91 -3.75 -1.32
CA GLU A 58 -4.51 -3.31 -1.26
C GLU A 58 -4.41 -1.84 -0.78
N ILE A 59 -5.33 -0.99 -1.23
CA ILE A 59 -5.41 0.41 -0.79
C ILE A 59 -5.72 0.50 0.72
N GLU A 60 -6.63 -0.33 1.23
CA GLU A 60 -6.98 -0.42 2.65
C GLU A 60 -5.79 -0.86 3.53
N LYS A 61 -4.85 -1.63 2.97
CA LYS A 61 -3.56 -1.98 3.63
C LYS A 61 -2.55 -0.82 3.62
N GLY A 62 -2.87 0.29 2.97
CA GLY A 62 -1.95 1.42 2.77
C GLY A 62 -1.02 1.26 1.57
N HIS A 63 -1.23 0.26 0.71
CA HIS A 63 -0.46 0.12 -0.52
C HIS A 63 -0.93 1.11 -1.59
N ARG A 64 -0.07 1.35 -2.57
CA ARG A 64 -0.37 2.14 -3.78
C ARG A 64 -0.33 1.24 -4.99
N ILE A 65 -1.23 1.45 -5.94
CA ILE A 65 -1.23 0.69 -7.19
C ILE A 65 -0.39 1.44 -8.21
N SER A 66 0.61 0.78 -8.79
CA SER A 66 1.38 1.30 -9.92
C SER A 66 0.79 0.78 -11.24
N LEU A 67 0.69 1.66 -12.24
CA LEU A 67 0.11 1.35 -13.56
C LEU A 67 1.15 0.77 -14.51
#